data_AF-A0A225UDN6-F1
#
_entry.id   AF-A0A225UDN6-F1
#
_cell.length_a   1.000
_cell.length_b   1.000
_cell.length_c   1.000
_cell.angle_alpha   90.00
_cell.angle_beta   90.00
_cell.angle_gamma   90.00
#
_symmetry.space_group_name_H-M   'P 1'
#
loop_
_entity.id
_entity.type
_entity.pdbx_description
1 polymer ?
#
loop_
_entity_poly.entity_id
_entity_poly.type
_entity_poly.pdbx_seq_one_letter_code
_entity_poly.pdbx_strand_id
1 'polypeptide(L)'
;MNIVIGMTTRWVDEAIETQYKVASNLDISAGYSFKDMGDHVISNENHEHQLQKDTLQCNCEFSQTMKLPCHHAMVYKRSTGNGLAKLYAAPTKWQC
;
A
#
# COMPACT_ATOMS: atom_id res chain seq x y z
N MET A 1 5.07 28.19 16.71
CA MET A 1 4.08 27.96 15.64
C MET A 1 3.84 26.46 15.56
N ASN A 2 2.75 25.96 16.13
CA ASN A 2 2.46 24.52 16.20
C ASN A 2 0.94 24.30 16.10
N ILE A 3 0.39 24.41 14.89
CA ILE A 3 -0.98 23.96 14.59
C ILE A 3 -1.01 23.48 13.12
N VAL A 4 -0.29 22.40 12.80
CA VAL A 4 -0.46 21.70 11.50
C VAL A 4 -0.36 20.18 11.67
N ILE A 5 -0.53 19.64 12.88
CA ILE A 5 -0.45 18.18 13.09
C ILE A 5 -1.83 17.52 12.88
N GLY A 6 -2.93 18.17 13.27
CA GLY A 6 -4.28 17.59 13.14
C GLY A 6 -4.84 17.54 11.72
N MET A 7 -4.56 18.57 10.90
CA MET A 7 -4.97 18.59 9.49
C MET A 7 -4.13 17.62 8.67
N THR A 8 -2.85 17.41 9.03
CA THR A 8 -1.98 16.49 8.32
C THR A 8 -2.31 15.04 8.57
N THR A 9 -2.64 14.69 9.81
CA THR A 9 -3.08 13.33 10.13
C THR A 9 -4.33 12.91 9.39
N ARG A 10 -5.32 13.79 9.17
CA ARG A 10 -6.59 13.38 8.55
C ARG A 10 -6.46 13.03 7.07
N TRP A 11 -5.75 13.85 6.28
CA TRP A 11 -5.56 13.51 4.86
C TRP A 11 -4.64 12.31 4.67
N VAL A 12 -3.65 12.13 5.56
CA VAL A 12 -2.80 10.93 5.57
C VAL A 12 -3.65 9.69 5.86
N ASP A 13 -4.53 9.76 6.86
CA ASP A 13 -5.42 8.69 7.28
C ASP A 13 -6.42 8.31 6.16
N GLU A 14 -7.06 9.30 5.53
CA GLU A 14 -7.94 9.09 4.38
C GLU A 14 -7.20 8.47 3.17
N ALA A 15 -5.96 8.91 2.92
CA ALA A 15 -5.16 8.37 1.84
C ALA A 15 -4.75 6.92 2.11
N ILE A 16 -4.37 6.58 3.35
CA ILE A 16 -4.08 5.21 3.78
C ILE A 16 -5.32 4.32 3.69
N GLU A 17 -6.47 4.78 4.17
CA GLU A 17 -7.75 4.06 4.09
C GLU A 17 -8.11 3.74 2.63
N THR A 18 -7.90 4.71 1.74
CA THR A 18 -8.11 4.52 0.29
C THR A 18 -7.20 3.42 -0.27
N GLN A 19 -5.90 3.42 0.09
CA GLN A 19 -4.99 2.34 -0.32
C GLN A 19 -5.47 0.97 0.17
N TYR A 20 -5.93 0.90 1.42
CA TYR A 20 -6.42 -0.34 2.01
C TYR A 20 -7.69 -0.85 1.33
N LYS A 21 -8.65 0.03 1.03
CA LYS A 21 -9.89 -0.32 0.30
C LYS A 21 -9.59 -0.88 -1.07
N VAL A 22 -8.68 -0.26 -1.82
CA VAL A 22 -8.25 -0.75 -3.14
C VAL A 22 -7.61 -2.14 -3.03
N ALA A 23 -6.67 -2.32 -2.10
CA ALA A 23 -6.01 -3.61 -1.92
C ALA A 23 -6.92 -4.73 -1.40
N SER A 24 -7.96 -4.36 -0.64
CA SER A 24 -8.93 -5.30 -0.10
C SER A 24 -9.96 -5.74 -1.14
N ASN A 25 -10.23 -4.89 -2.14
CA ASN A 25 -11.16 -5.18 -3.22
C ASN A 25 -10.59 -6.29 -4.12
N LEU A 26 -11.29 -7.44 -4.14
CA LEU A 26 -10.87 -8.63 -4.86
C LEU A 26 -10.82 -8.42 -6.37
N ASP A 27 -11.79 -7.68 -6.91
CA ASP A 27 -11.90 -7.40 -8.34
C ASP A 27 -10.70 -6.59 -8.84
N ILE A 28 -10.37 -5.52 -8.10
CA ILE A 28 -9.19 -4.69 -8.38
C ILE A 28 -7.91 -5.50 -8.18
N SER A 29 -7.83 -6.28 -7.10
CA SER A 29 -6.63 -7.10 -6.82
C SER A 29 -6.37 -8.16 -7.89
N ALA A 30 -7.42 -8.66 -8.56
CA ALA A 30 -7.31 -9.65 -9.62
C ALA A 30 -6.73 -9.08 -10.93
N GLY A 31 -6.79 -7.75 -11.12
CA GLY A 31 -6.14 -7.06 -12.23
C GLY A 31 -4.61 -6.99 -12.12
N TYR A 32 -4.04 -7.30 -10.95
CA TYR A 32 -2.59 -7.26 -10.74
C TYR A 32 -1.92 -8.57 -11.14
N SER A 33 -0.86 -8.44 -11.95
CA SER A 33 0.06 -9.50 -12.28
C SER A 33 1.40 -9.29 -11.58
N PHE A 34 2.01 -10.37 -11.10
CA PHE A 34 3.30 -10.34 -10.40
C PHE A 34 4.37 -11.02 -11.25
N LYS A 35 5.48 -10.32 -11.47
CA LYS A 35 6.65 -10.85 -12.20
C LYS A 35 7.88 -10.77 -11.31
N ASP A 36 8.55 -11.90 -11.10
CA ASP A 36 9.76 -11.98 -10.28
C ASP A 36 11.00 -11.76 -11.16
N MET A 37 11.57 -10.55 -11.11
CA MET A 37 12.80 -10.19 -11.82
C MET A 37 13.84 -9.58 -10.85
N GLY A 38 13.98 -10.17 -9.65
CA GLY A 38 14.85 -9.66 -8.59
C GLY A 38 14.13 -8.63 -7.71
N ASP A 39 13.72 -7.51 -8.29
CA ASP A 39 12.67 -6.64 -7.73
C ASP A 39 11.31 -7.17 -8.25
N HIS A 40 10.31 -7.32 -7.37
CA HIS A 40 9.00 -7.81 -7.81
C HIS A 40 8.31 -6.72 -8.61
N VAL A 41 8.08 -6.96 -9.90
CA VAL A 41 7.28 -6.06 -10.72
C VAL A 41 5.80 -6.42 -10.54
N ILE A 42 5.04 -5.42 -10.14
CA ILE A 42 3.59 -5.45 -10.02
C ILE A 42 3.03 -4.67 -11.19
N SER A 43 2.37 -5.37 -12.11
CA SER A 43 1.78 -4.75 -13.29
C SER A 43 0.27 -4.75 -13.14
N ASN A 44 -0.34 -3.58 -13.30
CA ASN A 44 -1.76 -3.42 -13.57
C ASN A 44 -1.92 -3.04 -15.06
N GLU A 45 -3.14 -3.14 -15.59
CA GLU A 45 -3.55 -2.89 -16.99
C GLU A 45 -2.90 -1.66 -17.65
N ASN A 46 -2.56 -0.62 -16.86
CA ASN A 46 -1.94 0.61 -17.37
C ASN A 46 -0.52 0.92 -16.86
N HIS A 47 -0.04 0.28 -15.79
CA HIS A 47 1.21 0.71 -15.13
C HIS A 47 1.98 -0.46 -14.52
N GLU A 48 3.30 -0.42 -14.68
CA GLU A 48 4.24 -1.33 -14.03
C GLU A 48 4.92 -0.62 -12.86
N HIS A 49 4.87 -1.25 -11.69
CA HIS A 49 5.46 -0.76 -10.46
C HIS A 49 6.48 -1.76 -9.91
N GLN A 50 7.59 -1.27 -9.39
CA GLN A 50 8.61 -2.11 -8.75
C GLN A 50 8.38 -2.10 -7.24
N LEU A 51 8.29 -3.28 -6.65
CA LEU A 51 8.13 -3.50 -5.21
C LEU A 51 9.34 -4.28 -4.68
N GLN A 52 9.96 -3.73 -3.64
CA GLN A 52 10.98 -4.43 -2.87
C GLN A 52 10.33 -5.39 -1.87
N LYS A 53 10.74 -6.67 -1.88
CA LYS A 53 10.12 -7.72 -1.05
C LYS A 53 10.39 -7.53 0.45
N ASP A 54 11.63 -7.15 0.79
CA ASP A 54 12.07 -7.04 2.18
C ASP A 54 11.49 -5.82 2.89
N THR A 55 11.45 -4.69 2.19
CA THR A 55 11.00 -3.40 2.74
C THR A 55 9.55 -3.10 2.42
N LEU A 56 8.93 -3.84 1.49
CA LEU A 56 7.58 -3.60 0.97
C LEU A 56 7.40 -2.16 0.44
N GLN A 57 8.51 -1.54 0.02
CA GLN A 57 8.51 -0.23 -0.61
C GLN A 57 8.27 -0.36 -2.10
N CYS A 58 7.32 0.43 -2.59
CA CYS A 58 6.99 0.52 -3.99
C CYS A 58 7.52 1.83 -4.58
N ASN A 59 7.85 1.81 -5.87
CA ASN A 59 8.20 3.01 -6.62
C ASN A 59 7.00 3.87 -7.04
N CYS A 60 5.76 3.55 -6.62
CA CYS A 60 4.62 4.41 -6.91
C CYS A 60 4.69 5.73 -6.12
N GLU A 61 4.09 6.80 -6.64
CA GLU A 61 4.14 8.14 -6.07
C GLU A 61 3.74 8.17 -4.59
N PHE A 62 2.69 7.42 -4.22
CA PHE A 62 2.23 7.31 -2.83
C PHE A 62 3.32 6.79 -1.90
N SER A 63 3.99 5.69 -2.27
CA SER A 63 5.02 5.06 -1.45
C SER A 63 6.28 5.92 -1.38
N GLN A 64 6.66 6.58 -2.49
CA GLN A 64 7.81 7.50 -2.49
C GLN A 64 7.56 8.74 -1.61
N THR A 65 6.35 9.30 -1.68
CA THR A 65 5.99 10.53 -0.95
C THR A 65 5.79 10.25 0.54
N MET A 66 5.01 9.21 0.85
CA MET A 66 4.59 8.92 2.22
C MET A 66 5.58 8.03 2.97
N LYS A 67 6.46 7.31 2.25
CA LYS A 67 7.32 6.24 2.78
C LYS A 67 6.53 5.18 3.56
N LEU A 68 5.30 4.92 3.09
CA LEU A 68 4.37 3.95 3.65
C LEU A 68 4.04 2.87 2.61
N PRO A 69 3.63 1.66 3.05
CA PRO A 69 3.13 0.64 2.14
C PRO A 69 1.95 1.18 1.33
N CYS A 70 1.99 0.99 0.01
CA CYS A 70 0.89 1.32 -0.88
C CYS A 70 -0.01 0.09 -1.11
N HIS A 71 -1.12 0.28 -1.83
CA HIS A 71 -2.00 -0.83 -2.19
C HIS A 71 -1.28 -1.94 -2.99
N HIS A 72 -0.26 -1.62 -3.80
CA HIS A 72 0.55 -2.63 -4.50
C HIS A 72 1.27 -3.56 -3.52
N ALA A 73 1.91 -2.98 -2.50
CA ALA A 73 2.59 -3.74 -1.45
C ALA A 73 1.60 -4.65 -0.70
N MET A 74 0.39 -4.15 -0.44
CA MET A 74 -0.69 -4.92 0.17
C MET A 74 -1.17 -6.08 -0.70
N VAL A 75 -1.47 -5.82 -1.98
CA VAL A 75 -1.92 -6.84 -2.93
C VAL A 75 -0.87 -7.94 -3.11
N TYR A 76 0.41 -7.56 -3.20
CA TYR A 76 1.52 -8.52 -3.21
C TYR A 76 1.63 -9.36 -1.93
N LYS A 77 1.51 -8.71 -0.76
CA LYS A 77 1.60 -9.45 0.50
C LYS A 77 0.43 -10.44 0.67
N ARG A 78 -0.74 -10.05 0.19
CA ARG A 78 -1.92 -10.91 0.14
C ARG A 78 -1.72 -12.08 -0.82
N SER A 79 -1.15 -11.86 -2.00
CA SER A 79 -0.88 -12.93 -2.97
C SER A 79 0.20 -13.90 -2.50
N THR A 80 1.15 -13.45 -1.68
CA THR A 80 2.16 -14.30 -1.04
C THR A 80 1.67 -15.05 0.21
N GLY A 81 0.39 -14.92 0.58
CA GLY A 81 -0.21 -15.60 1.74
C GLY A 81 0.15 -15.00 3.10
N ASN A 82 0.95 -13.93 3.14
CA ASN A 82 1.30 -13.19 4.35
C ASN A 82 0.24 -12.10 4.59
N GLY A 83 -0.79 -12.38 5.40
CA GLY A 83 -1.92 -11.47 5.62
C GLY A 83 -1.59 -9.96 5.81
N LEU A 84 -2.51 -9.11 5.37
CA LEU A 84 -2.40 -7.63 5.35
C LEU A 84 -2.14 -7.00 6.73
N ALA A 85 -2.48 -7.71 7.82
CA ALA A 85 -2.41 -7.22 9.20
C ALA A 85 -1.01 -6.77 9.65
N LYS A 86 0.07 -7.28 9.04
CA LYS A 86 1.45 -6.89 9.38
C LYS A 86 1.97 -5.65 8.63
N LEU A 87 1.20 -5.07 7.70
CA LEU A 87 1.67 -3.92 6.89
C LEU A 87 1.47 -2.58 7.58
N TYR A 88 0.43 -2.46 8.39
CA TYR A 88 0.22 -1.32 9.25
C TYR A 88 0.34 -1.81 10.67
N ALA A 89 1.40 -1.40 11.38
CA ALA A 89 1.26 -1.20 12.81
C ALA A 89 0.22 -0.08 12.94
N ALA A 90 -1.04 -0.46 13.06
CA ALA A 90 -2.16 0.47 12.98
C ALA A 90 -1.94 1.60 13.99
N PRO A 91 -2.03 2.89 13.61
CA PRO A 91 -2.42 3.88 14.59
C PRO A 91 -3.76 3.40 15.15
N THR A 92 -3.88 3.37 16.48
CA THR A 92 -4.93 2.75 17.31
C THR A 92 -6.35 3.32 17.12
N LYS A 93 -6.79 3.59 15.89
CA LYS A 93 -8.07 4.24 15.59
C LYS A 93 -8.94 3.60 14.51
N TRP A 94 -8.63 2.37 14.08
CA TRP A 94 -9.50 1.61 13.18
C TRP A 94 -10.22 0.47 13.91
N GLN A 95 -10.81 0.79 15.06
CA GLN A 95 -11.80 -0.04 15.74
C GLN A 95 -13.14 0.69 15.65
N CYS A 96 -13.97 0.23 14.72
CA CYS A 96 -15.41 0.29 14.83
C CYS A 96 -15.90 -1.16 14.88
#